data_AF-A0A7K8YYJ2-F1
#
_entry.id   AF-A0A7K8YYJ2-F1
#
_cell.length_a   1.000
_cell.length_b   1.000
_cell.length_c   1.000
_cell.angle_alpha   90.00
_cell.angle_beta   90.00
_cell.angle_gamma   90.00
#
_symmetry.space_group_name_H-M   'P 1'
#
loop_
_entity.id
_entity.type
_entity.pdbx_description
1 polymer ?
#
loop_
_entity_poly.entity_id
_entity_poly.type
_entity_poly.pdbx_seq_one_letter_code
_entity_poly.pdbx_strand_id
1 'polypeptide(L)'
;MFSLGSWLPPLPGLAWGWALLDALLQGLVGACAVSVLCSLLKVYLYIQCLNPERQAEKEALGAQRALLEPLHVLVLTGVLALVGARVAALVVLEFSLRAVSTILSLGMGTHSMQLYLLCQFSLGCGMSCALTFLLEGAPHRTSNLVLAAGLAALLALQCRRLARHVCALYQLHSEGQYCGLCILLLAAGHRIPTLLRRALAVAFAVADLAAVELINRDFLSAAEALRFWTPLTICYALLVVYMQEEARQSAAGGLVLRTILVRMGGLFILLLTVGRWSDILHVFLSLLGELWCLLHSRVLLQSCRRQ
;
A
#
# COMPACT_ATOMS: atom_id res chain seq x y z
N MET A 1 -15.47 -6.40 -49.11
CA MET A 1 -16.09 -5.17 -48.59
C MET A 1 -16.36 -5.41 -47.11
N PHE A 2 -15.47 -4.90 -46.25
CA PHE A 2 -15.53 -5.11 -44.81
C PHE A 2 -16.57 -4.18 -44.19
N SER A 3 -17.58 -4.77 -43.53
CA SER A 3 -18.61 -4.03 -42.81
C SER A 3 -18.00 -3.37 -41.58
N LEU A 4 -17.83 -2.05 -41.62
CA LEU A 4 -17.39 -1.20 -40.51
C LEU A 4 -18.46 -1.05 -39.39
N GLY A 5 -19.58 -1.76 -39.48
CA GLY A 5 -20.72 -1.62 -38.56
C GLY A 5 -20.71 -2.52 -37.32
N SER A 6 -19.82 -3.51 -37.21
CA SER A 6 -19.78 -4.44 -36.06
C SER A 6 -18.75 -4.09 -34.98
N TRP A 7 -18.06 -2.95 -35.12
CA TRP A 7 -16.98 -2.51 -34.22
C TRP A 7 -17.40 -1.45 -33.21
N LEU A 8 -18.64 -0.94 -33.26
CA LEU A 8 -19.14 -0.07 -32.20
C LEU A 8 -19.78 -0.92 -31.09
N PRO A 9 -19.21 -0.96 -29.87
CA PRO A 9 -19.99 -1.41 -28.72
C PRO A 9 -21.21 -0.50 -28.58
N PRO A 10 -22.38 -1.04 -28.16
CA PRO A 10 -23.55 -0.21 -27.90
C PRO A 10 -23.15 0.87 -26.88
N LEU A 11 -23.30 2.15 -27.22
CA LEU A 11 -22.96 3.27 -26.33
C LEU A 11 -23.63 3.08 -24.96
N PRO A 12 -22.90 2.86 -23.85
CA PRO A 12 -23.51 2.64 -22.55
C PRO A 12 -23.09 3.76 -21.60
N GLY A 13 -23.66 4.97 -21.77
CA GLY A 13 -23.28 6.13 -20.97
C GLY A 13 -23.44 5.94 -19.45
N LEU A 14 -24.31 5.02 -19.02
CA LEU A 14 -24.54 4.71 -17.60
C LEU A 14 -23.64 3.60 -17.04
N ALA A 15 -23.29 2.58 -17.84
CA ALA A 15 -22.45 1.47 -17.37
C ALA A 15 -21.00 1.90 -17.12
N TRP A 16 -20.51 2.86 -17.92
CA TRP A 16 -19.22 3.52 -17.66
C TRP A 16 -19.25 4.32 -16.35
N GLY A 17 -20.37 4.98 -16.03
CA GLY A 17 -20.53 5.75 -14.80
C GLY A 17 -20.44 4.90 -13.54
N TRP A 18 -21.16 3.78 -13.48
CA TRP A 18 -21.16 2.88 -12.32
C TRP A 18 -19.84 2.11 -12.19
N ALA A 19 -19.26 1.64 -13.30
CA ALA A 19 -17.96 0.96 -13.27
C ALA A 19 -16.81 1.90 -12.85
N LEU A 20 -16.82 3.14 -13.33
CA LEU A 20 -15.87 4.16 -12.91
C LEU A 20 -16.06 4.53 -11.44
N LEU A 21 -17.31 4.67 -10.98
CA LEU A 21 -17.62 4.92 -9.58
C LEU A 21 -17.11 3.79 -8.68
N ASP A 22 -17.35 2.53 -9.05
CA ASP A 22 -16.87 1.37 -8.31
C ASP A 22 -15.34 1.34 -8.23
N ALA A 23 -14.65 1.64 -9.34
CA ALA A 23 -13.20 1.74 -9.38
C ALA A 23 -12.68 2.86 -8.47
N LEU A 24 -13.32 4.04 -8.48
CA LEU A 24 -12.97 5.17 -7.62
C LEU A 24 -13.21 4.86 -6.14
N LEU A 25 -14.33 4.22 -5.80
CA LEU A 25 -14.65 3.82 -4.42
C LEU A 25 -13.65 2.78 -3.91
N GLN A 26 -13.29 1.81 -4.75
CA GLN A 26 -12.27 0.81 -4.42
C GLN A 26 -10.90 1.45 -4.23
N GLY A 27 -10.50 2.35 -5.13
CA GLY A 27 -9.27 3.15 -4.98
C GLY A 27 -9.27 4.00 -3.71
N LEU A 28 -10.42 4.56 -3.33
CA LEU A 28 -10.58 5.37 -2.13
C LEU A 28 -10.38 4.53 -0.87
N VAL A 29 -10.95 3.32 -0.81
CA VAL A 29 -10.72 2.40 0.33
C VAL A 29 -9.24 2.07 0.47
N GLY A 30 -8.56 1.76 -0.65
CA GLY A 30 -7.12 1.51 -0.66
C GLY A 30 -6.32 2.71 -0.17
N ALA A 31 -6.61 3.91 -0.67
CA ALA A 31 -5.94 5.14 -0.24
C ALA A 31 -6.21 5.49 1.23
N CYS A 32 -7.42 5.23 1.73
CA CYS A 32 -7.77 5.38 3.14
C CYS A 32 -6.96 4.42 4.02
N ALA A 33 -6.77 3.16 3.62
CA ALA A 33 -5.94 2.21 4.36
C ALA A 33 -4.48 2.69 4.47
N VAL A 34 -3.92 3.21 3.37
CA VAL A 34 -2.58 3.82 3.38
C VAL A 34 -2.51 5.04 4.29
N SER A 35 -3.54 5.89 4.26
CA SER A 35 -3.63 7.06 5.15
C SER A 35 -3.70 6.68 6.63
N VAL A 36 -4.44 5.62 6.98
CA VAL A 36 -4.53 5.09 8.36
C VAL A 36 -3.16 4.60 8.82
N LEU A 37 -2.51 3.75 8.02
CA LEU A 37 -1.17 3.24 8.29
C LEU A 37 -0.16 4.38 8.51
N CYS A 38 -0.13 5.34 7.58
CA CYS A 38 0.76 6.51 7.66
C CYS A 38 0.49 7.37 8.91
N SER A 39 -0.77 7.61 9.25
CA SER A 39 -1.16 8.41 10.43
C SER A 39 -0.76 7.73 11.75
N LEU A 40 -0.99 6.42 11.88
CA LEU A 40 -0.60 5.67 13.07
C LEU A 40 0.92 5.57 13.22
N LEU A 41 1.63 5.36 12.12
CA LEU A 41 3.10 5.33 12.12
C LEU A 41 3.70 6.69 12.49
N LYS A 42 3.13 7.79 11.98
CA LYS A 42 3.47 9.17 12.38
C LYS A 42 3.31 9.36 13.89
N VAL A 43 2.20 8.89 14.47
CA VAL A 43 1.95 8.98 15.92
C VAL A 43 3.01 8.19 16.70
N TYR A 44 3.29 6.95 16.31
CA TYR A 44 4.29 6.12 16.99
C TYR A 44 5.70 6.70 16.91
N LEU A 45 6.14 7.15 15.73
CA LEU A 45 7.44 7.79 15.56
C LEU A 45 7.53 9.10 16.34
N TYR A 46 6.46 9.89 16.36
CA TYR A 46 6.42 11.12 17.12
C TYR A 46 6.63 10.87 18.61
N ILE A 47 5.96 9.85 19.19
CA ILE A 47 6.14 9.47 20.60
C ILE A 47 7.57 9.00 20.86
N GLN A 48 8.17 8.21 19.96
CA GLN A 48 9.55 7.75 20.12
C GLN A 48 10.59 8.87 19.97
N CYS A 49 10.31 9.87 19.13
CA CYS A 49 11.22 10.96 18.82
C CYS A 49 11.05 12.18 19.74
N LEU A 50 10.56 12.02 20.97
CA LEU A 50 10.36 13.14 21.92
C LEU A 50 11.66 13.85 22.38
N ASN A 51 12.84 13.49 21.84
CA ASN A 51 14.11 14.13 22.16
C ASN A 51 14.19 15.58 21.64
N PRO A 52 14.70 16.53 22.46
CA PRO A 52 14.76 17.96 22.13
C PRO A 52 15.63 18.30 20.92
N GLU A 53 16.58 17.44 20.53
CA GLU A 53 17.46 17.65 19.36
C GLU A 53 16.73 17.51 18.00
N ARG A 54 15.53 16.92 17.96
CA ARG A 54 14.76 16.69 16.71
C ARG A 54 13.64 17.70 16.47
N GLN A 55 13.64 18.82 17.21
CA GLN A 55 12.62 19.88 17.09
C GLN A 55 12.60 20.54 15.69
N ALA A 56 13.74 20.62 14.99
CA ALA A 56 13.81 21.16 13.63
C ALA A 56 13.11 20.26 12.59
N GLU A 57 13.15 18.92 12.77
CA GLU A 57 12.40 17.99 11.92
C GLU A 57 10.88 18.13 12.14
N LYS A 58 10.46 18.46 13.37
CA LYS A 58 9.06 18.68 13.76
C LYS A 58 8.40 19.83 12.99
N GLU A 59 9.13 20.92 12.73
CA GLU A 59 8.65 22.08 11.96
C GLU A 59 8.58 21.79 10.46
N ALA A 60 9.57 21.09 9.90
CA ALA A 60 9.56 20.64 8.51
C ALA A 60 8.40 19.66 8.22
N LEU A 61 8.12 18.73 9.15
CA LEU A 61 6.96 17.83 9.09
C LEU A 61 5.63 18.58 9.22
N GLY A 62 5.57 19.72 9.90
CA GLY A 62 4.35 20.49 10.19
C GLY A 62 3.85 21.34 9.01
N ALA A 63 4.74 22.04 8.31
CA ALA A 63 4.38 22.95 7.22
C ALA A 63 3.96 22.22 5.93
N GLN A 64 4.60 21.10 5.61
CA GLN A 64 4.26 20.28 4.43
C GLN A 64 2.95 19.46 4.63
N ARG A 65 2.36 19.47 5.84
CA ARG A 65 1.38 18.48 6.32
C ARG A 65 -0.09 18.75 5.98
N ALA A 66 -0.52 20.01 5.96
CA ALA A 66 -1.96 20.32 5.93
C ALA A 66 -2.59 20.16 4.54
N LEU A 67 -1.90 20.62 3.49
CA LEU A 67 -2.40 20.59 2.11
C LEU A 67 -1.98 19.34 1.34
N LEU A 68 -0.82 18.76 1.68
CA LEU A 68 -0.27 17.63 0.93
C LEU A 68 -0.94 16.30 1.29
N GLU A 69 -1.49 16.15 2.50
CA GLU A 69 -2.21 14.93 2.90
C GLU A 69 -3.53 14.69 2.13
N PRO A 70 -4.46 15.65 1.97
CA PRO A 70 -5.64 15.42 1.14
C PRO A 70 -5.25 15.20 -0.33
N LEU A 71 -4.24 15.93 -0.83
CA LEU A 71 -3.72 15.71 -2.19
C LEU A 71 -3.14 14.30 -2.36
N HIS A 72 -2.40 13.81 -1.36
CA HIS A 72 -1.83 12.47 -1.39
C HIS A 72 -2.92 11.40 -1.50
N VAL A 73 -3.97 11.50 -0.68
CA VAL A 73 -5.12 10.58 -0.73
C VAL A 73 -5.83 10.67 -2.09
N LEU A 74 -6.03 11.88 -2.63
CA LEU A 74 -6.69 12.08 -3.91
C LEU A 74 -5.90 11.45 -5.07
N VAL A 75 -4.60 11.74 -5.16
CA VAL A 75 -3.71 11.18 -6.19
C VAL A 75 -3.65 9.66 -6.07
N LEU A 76 -3.48 9.14 -4.85
CA LEU A 76 -3.39 7.70 -4.61
C LEU A 76 -4.71 6.99 -4.94
N THR A 77 -5.85 7.61 -4.65
CA THR A 77 -7.19 7.10 -5.04
C THR A 77 -7.28 6.96 -6.56
N GLY A 78 -6.87 7.99 -7.31
CA GLY A 78 -6.85 7.96 -8.76
C GLY A 78 -5.92 6.88 -9.33
N VAL A 79 -4.70 6.77 -8.79
CA VAL A 79 -3.74 5.73 -9.22
C VAL A 79 -4.31 4.34 -8.94
N LEU A 80 -4.78 4.07 -7.72
CA LEU A 80 -5.33 2.75 -7.35
C LEU A 80 -6.59 2.38 -8.14
N ALA A 81 -7.43 3.37 -8.49
CA ALA A 81 -8.60 3.14 -9.35
C ALA A 81 -8.24 2.76 -10.78
N LEU A 82 -7.07 3.20 -11.26
CA LEU A 82 -6.57 2.95 -12.61
C LEU A 82 -5.65 1.73 -12.71
N VAL A 83 -5.10 1.23 -11.60
CA VAL A 83 -4.27 0.02 -11.59
C VAL A 83 -5.14 -1.20 -11.87
N GLY A 84 -4.77 -1.97 -12.89
CA GLY A 84 -5.46 -3.21 -13.23
C GLY A 84 -5.33 -4.29 -12.14
N ALA A 85 -6.39 -5.06 -11.92
CA ALA A 85 -6.46 -6.06 -10.85
C ALA A 85 -5.34 -7.11 -10.88
N ARG A 86 -4.92 -7.57 -12.08
CA ARG A 86 -3.79 -8.50 -12.24
C ARG A 86 -2.47 -7.89 -11.75
N VAL A 87 -2.19 -6.64 -12.10
CA VAL A 87 -0.97 -5.95 -11.66
C VAL A 87 -1.03 -5.68 -10.15
N ALA A 88 -2.18 -5.28 -9.62
CA ALA A 88 -2.38 -5.15 -8.17
C ALA A 88 -2.09 -6.47 -7.42
N ALA A 89 -2.59 -7.60 -7.92
CA ALA A 89 -2.35 -8.92 -7.34
C ALA A 89 -0.85 -9.32 -7.35
N LEU A 90 -0.14 -9.06 -8.46
CA LEU A 90 1.29 -9.32 -8.56
C LEU A 90 2.12 -8.45 -7.60
N VAL A 91 1.75 -7.17 -7.45
CA VAL A 91 2.40 -6.25 -6.49
C VAL A 91 2.22 -6.72 -5.05
N VAL A 92 1.03 -7.24 -4.70
CA VAL A 92 0.73 -7.78 -3.37
C VAL A 92 1.55 -9.04 -3.10
N LEU A 93 1.51 -10.02 -4.00
CA LEU A 93 2.24 -11.28 -3.86
C LEU A 93 3.75 -11.07 -3.78
N GLU A 94 4.28 -10.14 -4.58
CA GLU A 94 5.68 -9.75 -4.49
C GLU A 94 5.97 -9.25 -3.07
N PHE A 95 5.18 -8.30 -2.59
CA PHE A 95 5.47 -7.69 -1.30
C PHE A 95 5.39 -8.73 -0.17
N SER A 96 4.40 -9.62 -0.20
CA SER A 96 4.21 -10.68 0.79
C SER A 96 5.38 -11.66 0.81
N LEU A 97 5.85 -12.12 -0.35
CA LEU A 97 7.02 -13.01 -0.45
C LEU A 97 8.29 -12.34 0.06
N ARG A 98 8.49 -11.05 -0.27
CA ARG A 98 9.61 -10.26 0.23
C ARG A 98 9.54 -10.10 1.74
N ALA A 99 8.37 -9.79 2.29
CA ALA A 99 8.16 -9.62 3.72
C ALA A 99 8.48 -10.92 4.47
N VAL A 100 7.95 -12.06 4.02
CA VAL A 100 8.23 -13.39 4.62
C VAL A 100 9.72 -13.72 4.54
N SER A 101 10.36 -13.50 3.39
CA SER A 101 11.81 -13.71 3.24
C SER A 101 12.62 -12.84 4.22
N THR A 102 12.32 -11.55 4.34
CA THR A 102 13.02 -10.66 5.28
C THR A 102 12.83 -11.06 6.74
N ILE A 103 11.63 -11.53 7.12
CA ILE A 103 11.33 -12.00 8.47
C ILE A 103 12.09 -13.31 8.76
N LEU A 104 12.19 -14.20 7.78
CA LEU A 104 12.86 -15.50 7.93
C LEU A 104 14.40 -15.37 7.94
N SER A 105 14.95 -14.43 7.17
CA SER A 105 16.41 -14.24 7.04
C SER A 105 17.03 -13.34 8.11
N LEU A 106 16.29 -12.40 8.69
CA LEU A 106 16.81 -11.41 9.64
C LEU A 106 15.97 -11.45 10.92
N GLY A 107 16.58 -11.92 12.01
CA GLY A 107 15.96 -11.98 13.33
C GLY A 107 15.27 -10.66 13.72
N MET A 108 14.07 -10.80 14.28
CA MET A 108 13.12 -9.74 14.61
C MET A 108 13.71 -8.67 15.53
N GLY A 109 14.00 -7.46 15.02
CA GLY A 109 14.41 -6.36 15.88
C GLY A 109 14.26 -4.96 15.28
N THR A 110 14.90 -4.71 14.15
CA THR A 110 15.12 -3.32 13.66
C THR A 110 14.45 -3.01 12.31
N HIS A 111 14.18 -4.02 11.47
CA HIS A 111 13.63 -3.81 10.11
C HIS A 111 12.09 -3.81 10.02
N SER A 112 11.36 -4.05 11.12
CA SER A 112 9.88 -4.15 11.12
C SER A 112 9.20 -2.83 10.72
N MET A 113 9.76 -1.71 11.16
CA MET A 113 9.26 -0.36 10.89
C MET A 113 9.45 0.05 9.43
N GLN A 114 10.59 -0.34 8.84
CA GLN A 114 10.89 -0.12 7.44
C GLN A 114 9.93 -0.91 6.54
N LEU A 115 9.58 -2.14 6.92
CA LEU A 115 8.56 -2.94 6.20
C LEU A 115 7.19 -2.25 6.21
N TYR A 116 6.78 -1.62 7.31
CA TYR A 116 5.53 -0.85 7.37
C TYR A 116 5.53 0.39 6.47
N LEU A 117 6.68 1.01 6.26
CA LEU A 117 6.81 2.14 5.32
C LEU A 117 6.76 1.68 3.86
N LEU A 118 7.40 0.55 3.55
CA LEU A 118 7.46 0.02 2.19
C LEU A 118 6.15 -0.65 1.76
N CYS A 119 5.32 -1.13 2.70
CA CYS A 119 4.08 -1.83 2.36
C CYS A 119 2.92 -0.91 1.94
N GLN A 120 3.08 0.42 1.99
CA GLN A 120 1.99 1.38 1.78
C GLN A 120 1.25 1.15 0.46
N PHE A 121 1.95 1.16 -0.66
CA PHE A 121 1.31 0.98 -1.96
C PHE A 121 0.74 -0.44 -2.12
N SER A 122 1.51 -1.46 -1.72
CA SER A 122 1.07 -2.86 -1.74
C SER A 122 -0.17 -3.11 -0.88
N LEU A 123 -0.33 -2.41 0.25
CA LEU A 123 -1.54 -2.44 1.07
C LEU A 123 -2.74 -1.88 0.32
N GLY A 124 -2.57 -0.76 -0.39
CA GLY A 124 -3.63 -0.18 -1.24
C GLY A 124 -4.08 -1.12 -2.35
N CYS A 125 -3.12 -1.77 -3.03
CA CYS A 125 -3.39 -2.84 -4.00
C CYS A 125 -4.08 -4.04 -3.35
N GLY A 126 -3.64 -4.45 -2.15
CA GLY A 126 -4.21 -5.57 -1.41
C GLY A 126 -5.66 -5.34 -1.00
N MET A 127 -5.99 -4.14 -0.53
CA MET A 127 -7.39 -3.76 -0.26
C MET A 127 -8.25 -3.80 -1.51
N SER A 128 -7.70 -3.40 -2.66
CA SER A 128 -8.38 -3.45 -3.95
C SER A 128 -8.68 -4.89 -4.38
N CYS A 129 -7.69 -5.78 -4.27
CA CYS A 129 -7.85 -7.22 -4.51
C CYS A 129 -8.88 -7.83 -3.55
N ALA A 130 -8.76 -7.56 -2.24
CA ALA A 130 -9.66 -8.08 -1.22
C ALA A 130 -11.11 -7.65 -1.44
N LEU A 131 -11.37 -6.37 -1.77
CA LEU A 131 -12.72 -5.88 -2.08
C LEU A 131 -13.29 -6.53 -3.33
N THR A 132 -12.46 -6.71 -4.37
CA THR A 132 -12.88 -7.38 -5.61
C THR A 132 -13.34 -8.80 -5.33
N PHE A 133 -12.59 -9.53 -4.50
CA PHE A 133 -12.91 -10.90 -4.10
C PHE A 133 -14.14 -10.97 -3.17
N LEU A 134 -14.21 -10.13 -2.14
CA LEU A 134 -15.30 -10.17 -1.14
C LEU A 134 -16.65 -9.71 -1.69
N LEU A 135 -16.66 -8.85 -2.70
CA LEU A 135 -17.89 -8.29 -3.28
C LEU A 135 -18.31 -8.99 -4.57
N GLU A 136 -17.61 -10.04 -4.94
CA GLU A 136 -17.99 -10.83 -6.09
C GLU A 136 -19.32 -11.56 -5.86
N GLY A 137 -20.21 -11.48 -6.85
CA GLY A 137 -21.55 -12.07 -6.77
C GLY A 137 -22.52 -11.34 -5.83
N ALA A 138 -22.14 -10.20 -5.23
CA ALA A 138 -23.03 -9.46 -4.35
C ALA A 138 -24.14 -8.71 -5.14
N PRO A 139 -25.42 -8.80 -4.71
CA PRO A 139 -26.55 -8.17 -5.42
C PRO A 139 -26.51 -6.63 -5.39
N HIS A 140 -25.85 -6.04 -4.38
CA HIS A 140 -25.72 -4.59 -4.20
C HIS A 140 -24.24 -4.16 -4.06
N ARG A 141 -23.40 -4.56 -5.02
CA ARG A 141 -21.96 -4.29 -5.04
C ARG A 141 -21.61 -2.82 -4.79
N THR A 142 -22.22 -1.90 -5.53
CA THR A 142 -21.96 -0.45 -5.44
C THR A 142 -22.30 0.09 -4.05
N SER A 143 -23.41 -0.33 -3.44
CA SER A 143 -23.84 0.11 -2.11
C SER A 143 -22.90 -0.39 -1.02
N ASN A 144 -22.46 -1.65 -1.13
CA ASN A 144 -21.46 -2.22 -0.22
C ASN A 144 -20.11 -1.50 -0.35
N LEU A 145 -19.71 -1.11 -1.57
CA LEU A 145 -18.51 -0.30 -1.80
C LEU A 145 -18.63 1.10 -1.20
N VAL A 146 -19.78 1.76 -1.34
CA VAL A 146 -20.03 3.07 -0.72
C VAL A 146 -19.93 2.97 0.81
N LEU A 147 -20.52 1.93 1.41
CA LEU A 147 -20.42 1.69 2.85
C LEU A 147 -18.97 1.44 3.28
N ALA A 148 -18.24 0.58 2.57
CA ALA A 148 -16.84 0.29 2.85
C ALA A 148 -15.96 1.55 2.72
N ALA A 149 -16.16 2.34 1.67
CA ALA A 149 -15.49 3.62 1.45
C ALA A 149 -15.80 4.63 2.54
N GLY A 150 -17.07 4.74 2.95
CA GLY A 150 -17.50 5.61 4.04
C GLY A 150 -16.83 5.24 5.37
N LEU A 151 -16.83 3.95 5.74
CA LEU A 151 -16.18 3.47 6.96
C LEU A 151 -14.65 3.68 6.91
N ALA A 152 -14.02 3.38 5.77
CA ALA A 152 -12.58 3.58 5.58
C ALA A 152 -12.20 5.07 5.67
N ALA A 153 -13.00 5.96 5.07
CA ALA A 153 -12.79 7.41 5.13
C ALA A 153 -12.99 7.97 6.55
N LEU A 154 -14.01 7.49 7.29
CA LEU A 154 -14.22 7.86 8.68
C LEU A 154 -13.03 7.44 9.56
N LEU A 155 -12.55 6.20 9.40
CA LEU A 155 -11.38 5.71 10.11
C LEU A 155 -10.13 6.53 9.79
N ALA A 156 -9.88 6.81 8.50
CA ALA A 156 -8.77 7.64 8.06
C ALA A 156 -8.85 9.06 8.65
N LEU A 157 -10.05 9.67 8.68
CA LEU A 157 -10.26 10.99 9.26
C LEU A 157 -9.99 11.00 10.76
N GLN A 158 -10.45 9.99 11.50
CA GLN A 158 -10.18 9.85 12.93
C GLN A 158 -8.69 9.69 13.21
N CYS A 159 -8.00 8.82 12.47
CA CYS A 159 -6.54 8.65 12.60
C CYS A 159 -5.78 9.95 12.27
N ARG A 160 -6.22 10.71 11.26
CA ARG A 160 -5.61 12.01 10.92
C ARG A 160 -5.88 13.08 11.98
N ARG A 161 -7.07 13.09 12.60
CA ARG A 161 -7.37 13.98 13.73
C ARG A 161 -6.51 13.62 14.94
N LEU A 162 -6.39 12.34 15.26
CA LEU A 162 -5.49 11.84 16.30
C LEU A 162 -4.03 12.25 16.03
N ALA A 163 -3.52 12.02 14.82
CA ALA A 163 -2.15 12.38 14.47
C ALA A 163 -1.88 13.90 14.58
N ARG A 164 -2.82 14.74 14.14
CA ARG A 164 -2.72 16.20 14.30
C ARG A 164 -2.75 16.62 15.77
N HIS A 165 -3.67 16.05 16.55
CA HIS A 165 -3.78 16.32 17.98
C HIS A 165 -2.49 15.97 18.71
N VAL A 166 -1.97 14.76 18.52
CA VAL A 166 -0.73 14.30 19.14
C VAL A 166 0.45 15.17 18.73
N CYS A 167 0.62 15.46 17.43
CA CYS A 167 1.76 16.25 17.00
C CYS A 167 1.73 17.72 17.46
N ALA A 168 0.54 18.29 17.69
CA ALA A 168 0.41 19.68 18.14
C ALA A 168 0.47 19.82 19.67
N LEU A 169 -0.17 18.91 20.39
CA LEU A 169 -0.55 19.13 21.80
C LEU A 169 0.03 18.10 22.76
N TYR A 170 0.66 17.03 22.28
CA TYR A 170 1.09 15.93 23.15
C TYR A 170 2.03 16.36 24.28
N GLN A 171 2.99 17.27 24.02
CA GLN A 171 3.92 17.74 25.07
C GLN A 171 3.19 18.52 26.17
N LEU A 172 2.30 19.44 25.79
CA LEU A 172 1.50 20.24 26.72
C LEU A 172 0.51 19.38 27.52
N HIS A 173 -0.09 18.39 26.86
CA HIS A 173 -1.10 17.52 27.46
C HIS A 173 -0.49 16.39 28.30
N SER A 174 0.74 15.96 28.00
CA SER A 174 1.44 14.95 28.81
C SER A 174 1.85 15.49 30.17
N GLU A 175 2.21 16.77 30.25
CA GLU A 175 2.63 17.41 31.51
C GLU A 175 1.44 17.69 32.44
N GLY A 176 0.28 18.10 31.89
CA GLY A 176 -0.90 18.43 32.70
C GLY A 176 -1.95 17.32 32.85
N GLN A 177 -1.79 16.15 32.18
CA GLN A 177 -2.68 14.98 32.30
C GLN A 177 -4.19 15.25 32.12
N TYR A 178 -4.59 16.26 31.36
CA TYR A 178 -6.00 16.68 31.21
C TYR A 178 -6.71 16.09 29.98
N CYS A 179 -6.01 15.29 29.15
CA CYS A 179 -6.58 14.69 27.94
C CYS A 179 -6.57 13.16 28.01
N GLY A 180 -7.76 12.55 28.05
CA GLY A 180 -7.92 11.09 28.08
C GLY A 180 -7.28 10.38 26.88
N LEU A 181 -7.23 11.02 25.71
CA LEU A 181 -6.59 10.47 24.51
C LEU A 181 -5.07 10.39 24.67
N CYS A 182 -4.44 11.45 25.19
CA CYS A 182 -3.00 11.49 25.45
C CYS A 182 -2.61 10.54 26.59
N ILE A 183 -3.43 10.44 27.64
CA ILE A 183 -3.23 9.48 28.74
C ILE A 183 -3.33 8.04 28.22
N LEU A 184 -4.35 7.74 27.41
CA LEU A 184 -4.49 6.42 26.79
C LEU A 184 -3.29 6.09 25.90
N LEU A 185 -2.78 7.06 25.16
CA LEU A 185 -1.60 6.89 24.32
C LEU A 185 -0.31 6.70 25.14
N LEU A 186 -0.19 7.36 26.30
CA LEU A 186 0.90 7.15 27.25
C LEU A 186 0.85 5.72 27.83
N ALA A 187 -0.34 5.28 28.23
CA ALA A 187 -0.54 3.96 28.83
C ALA A 187 -0.45 2.81 27.81
N ALA A 188 -0.95 3.00 26.59
CA ALA A 188 -1.09 1.95 25.57
C ALA A 188 -0.24 2.15 24.31
N GLY A 189 0.62 3.18 24.25
CA GLY A 189 1.40 3.51 23.05
C GLY A 189 2.32 2.38 22.58
N HIS A 190 2.85 1.59 23.51
CA HIS A 190 3.63 0.39 23.23
C HIS A 190 2.84 -0.72 22.48
N ARG A 191 1.51 -0.69 22.52
CA ARG A 191 0.63 -1.64 21.82
C ARG A 191 0.34 -1.26 20.36
N ILE A 192 0.64 -0.03 19.95
CA ILE A 192 0.43 0.44 18.57
C ILE A 192 1.13 -0.47 17.53
N PRO A 193 2.44 -0.78 17.64
CA PRO A 193 3.11 -1.61 16.63
C PRO A 193 2.60 -3.05 16.62
N THR A 194 2.20 -3.60 17.77
CA THR A 194 1.66 -4.98 17.82
C THR A 194 0.27 -5.07 17.21
N LEU A 195 -0.58 -4.07 17.43
CA LEU A 195 -1.89 -3.94 16.75
C LEU A 195 -1.71 -3.74 15.25
N LEU A 196 -0.79 -2.86 14.84
CA LEU A 196 -0.52 -2.60 13.43
C LEU A 196 -0.02 -3.85 12.70
N ARG A 197 0.89 -4.61 13.34
CA ARG A 197 1.36 -5.90 12.83
C ARG A 197 0.22 -6.88 12.63
N ARG A 198 -0.68 -7.01 13.61
CA ARG A 198 -1.83 -7.93 13.52
C ARG A 198 -2.79 -7.49 12.41
N ALA A 199 -3.10 -6.21 12.33
CA ALA A 199 -3.98 -5.67 11.29
C ALA A 199 -3.41 -5.86 9.89
N LEU A 200 -2.11 -5.57 9.70
CA LEU A 200 -1.42 -5.81 8.43
C LEU A 200 -1.35 -7.30 8.09
N ALA A 201 -1.08 -8.17 9.06
CA ALA A 201 -1.07 -9.62 8.82
C ALA A 201 -2.44 -10.12 8.33
N VAL A 202 -3.53 -9.65 8.93
CA VAL A 202 -4.89 -9.99 8.49
C VAL A 202 -5.18 -9.42 7.10
N ALA A 203 -4.83 -8.15 6.87
CA ALA A 203 -5.07 -7.50 5.57
C ALA A 203 -4.31 -8.21 4.43
N PHE A 204 -3.03 -8.52 4.64
CA PHE A 204 -2.23 -9.25 3.65
C PHE A 204 -2.67 -10.70 3.50
N ALA A 205 -3.11 -11.40 4.56
CA ALA A 205 -3.64 -12.75 4.42
C ALA A 205 -4.90 -12.80 3.51
N VAL A 206 -5.83 -11.86 3.69
CA VAL A 206 -7.02 -11.76 2.83
C VAL A 206 -6.64 -11.31 1.42
N ALA A 207 -5.71 -10.36 1.31
CA ALA A 207 -5.24 -9.87 0.02
C ALA A 207 -4.49 -10.94 -0.79
N ASP A 208 -3.67 -11.77 -0.15
CA ASP A 208 -2.93 -12.87 -0.78
C ASP A 208 -3.91 -13.94 -1.28
N LEU A 209 -4.91 -14.32 -0.47
CA LEU A 209 -5.96 -15.24 -0.90
C LEU A 209 -6.71 -14.70 -2.12
N ALA A 210 -7.09 -13.43 -2.08
CA ALA A 210 -7.76 -12.76 -3.19
C ALA A 210 -6.86 -12.63 -4.43
N ALA A 211 -5.57 -12.34 -4.24
CA ALA A 211 -4.60 -12.21 -5.33
C ALA A 211 -4.36 -13.55 -6.03
N VAL A 212 -4.22 -14.64 -5.28
CA VAL A 212 -4.09 -15.99 -5.84
C VAL A 212 -5.33 -16.37 -6.62
N GLU A 213 -6.53 -16.15 -6.07
CA GLU A 213 -7.78 -16.46 -6.78
C GLU A 213 -7.93 -15.62 -8.07
N LEU A 214 -7.62 -14.33 -8.00
CA LEU A 214 -7.76 -13.41 -9.14
C LEU A 214 -6.78 -13.75 -10.27
N ILE A 215 -5.57 -14.19 -9.92
CA ILE A 215 -4.60 -14.70 -10.90
C ILE A 215 -5.04 -16.07 -11.43
N ASN A 216 -5.55 -16.95 -10.58
CA ASN A 216 -5.96 -18.31 -10.96
C ASN A 216 -7.10 -18.29 -11.98
N ARG A 217 -8.06 -17.36 -11.85
CA ARG A 217 -9.19 -17.24 -12.78
C ARG A 217 -8.83 -16.68 -14.15
N ASP A 218 -7.71 -16.00 -14.27
CA ASP A 218 -7.20 -15.55 -15.57
C ASP A 218 -6.66 -16.74 -16.41
N PHE A 219 -6.53 -17.95 -15.85
CA PHE A 219 -6.10 -19.16 -16.55
C PHE A 219 -7.24 -20.15 -16.78
N LEU A 220 -7.47 -20.53 -18.03
CA LEU A 220 -8.49 -21.51 -18.43
C LEU A 220 -8.04 -22.97 -18.23
N SER A 221 -6.73 -23.23 -18.03
CA SER A 221 -6.17 -24.59 -17.84
C SER A 221 -4.94 -24.64 -16.91
N ALA A 222 -4.78 -25.74 -16.16
CA ALA A 222 -3.65 -25.96 -15.24
C ALA A 222 -2.26 -26.00 -15.93
N ALA A 223 -2.23 -26.33 -17.23
CA ALA A 223 -1.01 -26.36 -18.03
C ALA A 223 -0.54 -24.95 -18.46
N GLU A 224 -1.48 -24.03 -18.70
CA GLU A 224 -1.18 -22.61 -18.97
C GLU A 224 -0.79 -21.87 -17.69
N ALA A 225 -1.42 -22.23 -16.57
CA ALA A 225 -1.03 -21.75 -15.24
C ALA A 225 0.43 -22.12 -14.93
N LEU A 226 0.87 -23.35 -15.20
CA LEU A 226 2.27 -23.77 -15.02
C LEU A 226 3.25 -22.98 -15.89
N ARG A 227 2.87 -22.58 -17.12
CA ARG A 227 3.69 -21.74 -18.02
C ARG A 227 3.85 -20.29 -17.52
N PHE A 228 2.94 -19.81 -16.68
CA PHE A 228 3.07 -18.50 -16.01
C PHE A 228 3.78 -18.60 -14.66
N TRP A 229 3.43 -19.60 -13.86
CA TRP A 229 3.97 -19.78 -12.51
C TRP A 229 5.44 -20.15 -12.51
N THR A 230 5.95 -20.88 -13.51
CA THR A 230 7.37 -21.26 -13.55
C THR A 230 8.31 -20.09 -13.85
N PRO A 231 8.11 -19.23 -14.88
CA PRO A 231 8.90 -18.01 -15.04
C PRO A 231 8.71 -17.02 -13.89
N LEU A 232 7.49 -16.92 -13.34
CA LEU A 232 7.20 -16.07 -12.18
C LEU A 232 7.99 -16.51 -10.96
N THR A 233 7.92 -17.78 -10.58
CA THR A 233 8.67 -18.32 -9.44
C THR A 233 10.18 -18.27 -9.66
N ILE A 234 10.67 -18.48 -10.88
CA ILE A 234 12.11 -18.36 -11.20
C ILE A 234 12.58 -16.90 -11.14
N CYS A 235 11.86 -15.95 -11.75
CA CYS A 235 12.17 -14.52 -11.63
C CYS A 235 12.09 -14.06 -10.18
N TYR A 236 11.13 -14.59 -9.42
CA TYR A 236 10.96 -14.28 -8.02
C TYR A 236 12.10 -14.82 -7.16
N ALA A 237 12.49 -16.07 -7.37
CA ALA A 237 13.63 -16.68 -6.70
C ALA A 237 14.92 -15.92 -7.01
N LEU A 238 15.14 -15.52 -8.27
CA LEU A 238 16.29 -14.73 -8.67
C LEU A 238 16.27 -13.30 -8.08
N LEU A 239 15.11 -12.65 -8.03
CA LEU A 239 14.95 -11.33 -7.41
C LEU A 239 15.21 -11.41 -5.90
N VAL A 240 14.69 -12.44 -5.23
CA VAL A 240 14.93 -12.67 -3.79
C VAL A 240 16.40 -12.95 -3.51
N VAL A 241 17.05 -13.80 -4.31
CA VAL A 241 18.49 -14.06 -4.22
C VAL A 241 19.29 -12.78 -4.46
N TYR A 242 18.98 -12.01 -5.50
CA TYR A 242 19.64 -10.74 -5.79
C TYR A 242 19.46 -9.72 -4.65
N MET A 243 18.25 -9.61 -4.10
CA MET A 243 17.96 -8.72 -2.98
C MET A 243 18.66 -9.14 -1.69
N GLN A 244 18.84 -10.44 -1.47
CA GLN A 244 19.60 -11.00 -0.34
C GLN A 244 21.11 -10.77 -0.52
N GLU A 245 21.61 -10.86 -1.76
CA GLU A 245 22.98 -10.50 -2.14
C GLU A 245 23.25 -9.00 -1.91
N GLU A 246 22.33 -8.13 -2.33
CA GLU A 246 22.42 -6.68 -2.14
C GLU A 246 22.36 -6.27 -0.67
N ALA A 247 21.52 -6.94 0.13
CA ALA A 247 21.42 -6.72 1.58
C ALA A 247 22.72 -7.12 2.31
N ARG A 248 23.47 -8.10 1.80
CA ARG A 248 24.81 -8.45 2.30
C ARG A 248 25.89 -7.44 1.89
N GLN A 249 25.72 -6.77 0.75
CA GLN A 249 26.77 -5.93 0.16
C GLN A 249 26.66 -4.43 0.48
N SER A 250 25.47 -3.90 0.85
CA SER A 250 25.25 -2.44 0.90
C SER A 250 24.97 -1.86 2.29
N ALA A 251 25.99 -1.21 2.85
CA ALA A 251 25.93 -0.34 4.04
C ALA A 251 25.61 1.14 3.74
N ALA A 252 25.17 1.52 2.53
CA ALA A 252 25.08 2.93 2.13
C ALA A 252 23.76 3.33 1.44
N GLY A 253 23.01 4.24 2.10
CA GLY A 253 22.32 5.40 1.50
C GLY A 253 21.21 5.19 0.47
N GLY A 254 21.49 4.62 -0.70
CA GLY A 254 20.63 4.63 -1.90
C GLY A 254 19.65 3.46 -2.06
N LEU A 255 19.58 2.58 -1.06
CA LEU A 255 18.96 1.25 -1.17
C LEU A 255 17.49 1.23 -1.65
N VAL A 256 16.64 2.13 -1.13
CA VAL A 256 15.17 1.97 -1.28
C VAL A 256 14.67 2.28 -2.69
N LEU A 257 15.21 3.31 -3.36
CA LEU A 257 14.83 3.64 -4.74
C LEU A 257 15.35 2.57 -5.72
N ARG A 258 16.58 2.10 -5.51
CA ARG A 258 17.20 1.03 -6.31
C ARG A 258 16.42 -0.27 -6.19
N THR A 259 16.01 -0.63 -4.97
CA THR A 259 15.14 -1.78 -4.71
C THR A 259 13.81 -1.70 -5.49
N ILE A 260 13.15 -0.54 -5.50
CA ILE A 260 11.87 -0.38 -6.21
C ILE A 260 12.05 -0.45 -7.72
N LEU A 261 13.11 0.16 -8.26
CA LEU A 261 13.42 0.06 -9.68
C LEU A 261 13.71 -1.38 -10.11
N VAL A 262 14.49 -2.13 -9.32
CA VAL A 262 14.81 -3.54 -9.59
C VAL A 262 13.54 -4.40 -9.51
N ARG A 263 12.70 -4.16 -8.50
CA ARG A 263 11.41 -4.82 -8.31
C ARG A 263 10.46 -4.59 -9.48
N MET A 264 10.21 -3.32 -9.82
CA MET A 264 9.29 -2.95 -10.89
C MET A 264 9.85 -3.33 -12.26
N GLY A 265 11.17 -3.33 -12.42
CA GLY A 265 11.86 -3.90 -13.58
C GLY A 265 11.65 -5.41 -13.70
N GLY A 266 11.72 -6.16 -12.60
CA GLY A 266 11.40 -7.60 -12.57
C GLY A 266 9.94 -7.87 -12.95
N LEU A 267 8.99 -7.14 -12.37
CA LEU A 267 7.57 -7.23 -12.73
C LEU A 267 7.31 -6.84 -14.19
N PHE A 268 8.03 -5.84 -14.71
CA PHE A 268 7.96 -5.42 -16.10
C PHE A 268 8.45 -6.51 -17.06
N ILE A 269 9.59 -7.14 -16.79
CA ILE A 269 10.11 -8.26 -17.59
C ILE A 269 9.13 -9.45 -17.57
N LEU A 270 8.54 -9.72 -16.42
CA LEU A 270 7.57 -10.79 -16.25
C LEU A 270 6.27 -10.56 -17.03
N LEU A 271 5.80 -9.30 -17.05
CA LEU A 271 4.63 -8.93 -17.83
C LEU A 271 4.94 -8.75 -19.32
N LEU A 272 6.20 -8.53 -19.71
CA LEU A 272 6.62 -8.63 -21.11
C LEU A 272 6.64 -10.08 -21.60
N THR A 273 6.99 -11.04 -20.74
CA THR A 273 7.06 -12.46 -21.13
C THR A 273 5.70 -13.14 -21.15
N VAL A 274 4.73 -12.70 -20.33
CA VAL A 274 3.42 -13.38 -20.22
C VAL A 274 2.19 -12.46 -20.21
N GLY A 275 2.37 -11.14 -20.18
CA GLY A 275 1.28 -10.18 -20.00
C GLY A 275 0.67 -9.65 -21.30
N ARG A 276 -0.48 -8.98 -21.16
CA ARG A 276 -1.10 -8.20 -22.24
C ARG A 276 -0.42 -6.83 -22.31
N TRP A 277 -0.35 -6.21 -23.49
CA TRP A 277 0.21 -4.86 -23.65
C TRP A 277 -0.42 -3.79 -22.72
N SER A 278 -1.69 -3.99 -22.32
CA SER A 278 -2.36 -3.14 -21.33
C SER A 278 -1.73 -3.19 -19.94
N ASP A 279 -1.11 -4.31 -19.55
CA ASP A 279 -0.52 -4.48 -18.22
C ASP A 279 0.77 -3.69 -18.05
N ILE A 280 1.49 -3.49 -19.16
CA ILE A 280 2.72 -2.71 -19.17
C ILE A 280 2.45 -1.28 -18.68
N LEU A 281 1.36 -0.67 -19.15
CA LEU A 281 0.92 0.65 -18.68
C LEU A 281 0.56 0.64 -17.20
N HIS A 282 -0.11 -0.41 -16.72
CA HIS A 282 -0.45 -0.56 -15.31
C HIS A 282 0.79 -0.75 -14.41
N VAL A 283 1.87 -1.34 -14.91
CA VAL A 283 3.16 -1.43 -14.17
C VAL A 283 3.79 -0.05 -14.00
N PHE A 284 3.79 0.78 -15.05
CA PHE A 284 4.26 2.15 -14.93
C PHE A 284 3.41 2.96 -13.96
N LEU A 285 2.09 2.76 -13.99
CA LEU A 285 1.18 3.41 -13.05
C LEU A 285 1.44 2.98 -11.59
N SER A 286 1.68 1.69 -11.40
CA SER A 286 2.08 1.11 -10.11
C SER A 286 3.42 1.71 -9.63
N LEU A 287 4.41 1.87 -10.51
CA LEU A 287 5.71 2.46 -10.18
C LEU A 287 5.54 3.91 -9.72
N LEU A 288 4.71 4.69 -10.43
CA LEU A 288 4.40 6.07 -10.04
C LEU A 288 3.71 6.13 -8.67
N GLY A 289 2.77 5.20 -8.41
CA GLY A 289 2.11 5.07 -7.11
C GLY A 289 3.08 4.77 -5.97
N GLU A 290 4.01 3.83 -6.17
CA GLU A 290 5.06 3.52 -5.18
C GLU A 290 5.99 4.69 -4.93
N LEU A 291 6.43 5.37 -5.99
CA LEU A 291 7.29 6.54 -5.88
C LEU A 291 6.59 7.69 -5.16
N TRP A 292 5.29 7.87 -5.38
CA TRP A 292 4.46 8.87 -4.70
C TRP A 292 4.31 8.57 -3.20
N CYS A 293 4.03 7.32 -2.84
CA CYS A 293 4.01 6.87 -1.43
C CYS A 293 5.35 7.10 -0.75
N LEU A 294 6.46 6.72 -1.41
CA LEU A 294 7.79 6.98 -0.89
C LEU A 294 8.08 8.45 -0.70
N LEU A 295 7.78 9.30 -1.70
CA LEU A 295 8.03 10.74 -1.64
C LEU A 295 7.34 11.34 -0.41
N HIS A 296 6.09 10.92 -0.17
CA HIS A 296 5.33 11.34 1.01
C HIS A 296 5.95 10.84 2.32
N SER A 297 6.49 9.61 2.34
CA SER A 297 7.05 8.99 3.55
C SER A 297 8.55 9.19 3.74
N ARG A 298 9.24 9.98 2.88
CA ARG A 298 10.71 10.14 2.92
C ARG A 298 11.23 10.59 4.28
N VAL A 299 10.55 11.57 4.89
CA VAL A 299 10.97 12.12 6.19
C VAL A 299 10.84 11.06 7.29
N LEU A 300 9.75 10.29 7.30
CA LEU A 300 9.54 9.19 8.25
C LEU A 300 10.59 8.09 8.09
N LEU A 301 10.91 7.75 6.84
CA LEU A 301 11.94 6.75 6.51
C LEU A 301 13.35 7.19 6.95
N GLN A 302 13.68 8.48 6.79
CA GLN A 302 14.94 9.04 7.25
C GLN A 302 15.06 8.99 8.78
N SER A 303 13.99 9.31 9.50
CA SER A 303 13.96 9.22 10.96
C SER A 303 14.11 7.77 11.45
N CYS A 304 13.47 6.79 10.79
CA CYS A 304 13.64 5.36 11.11
C CYS A 304 15.07 4.86 10.87
N ARG A 305 15.77 5.37 9.84
CA ARG A 305 17.15 4.94 9.54
C ARG A 305 18.17 5.47 10.55
N ARG A 306 17.82 6.53 11.29
CA ARG A 306 18.66 7.12 12.34
C ARG A 306 18.36 6.55 13.73
N GLN A 307 17.46 5.56 13.84
CA GLN A 307 17.20 4.79 15.06
C GLN A 307 17.95 3.47 14.99
#